data_AF-A0A7C2MRS4-F1
#
_entry.id   AF-A0A7C2MRS4-F1
#
_cell.length_a   1.000
_cell.length_b   1.000
_cell.length_c   1.000
_cell.angle_alpha   90.00
_cell.angle_beta   90.00
_cell.angle_gamma   90.00
#
_symmetry.space_group_name_H-M   'P 1'
#
loop_
_entity.id
_entity.type
_entity.pdbx_description
1 polymer ?
#
loop_
_entity_poly.entity_id
_entity_poly.type
_entity_poly.pdbx_seq_one_letter_code
_entity_poly.pdbx_strand_id
1 'polypeptide(L)'
;MEEGYVELRTHRGWIRIVYRSNRQLHRYLYSGWRPSSELRLKIAGGRILIYLTLTKEFEVSYNPDNAVSVDINENNVTLAVFINRRLYEIYRIETNIGRIFIAYSERRRRITMDRSTRDRVARKALRKLRERERKEDIIYKTAKIVEEIAKRYDTAVVVGDARRGKSRMASNARKNLRHRIHQWCVSN
;
A
#
# COMPACT_ATOMS: atom_id res chain seq x y z
N MET A 1 -28.03 7.97 -2.87
CA MET A 1 -27.46 8.62 -1.67
C MET A 1 -27.37 10.10 -2.00
N GLU A 2 -28.39 10.89 -1.70
CA GLU A 2 -28.39 12.31 -2.09
C GLU A 2 -28.55 13.28 -0.93
N GLU A 3 -28.78 12.84 0.31
CA GLU A 3 -29.21 13.76 1.38
C GLU A 3 -28.75 13.34 2.79
N GLY A 4 -27.56 12.74 2.93
CA GLY A 4 -27.02 12.37 4.27
C GLY A 4 -27.65 11.11 4.89
N TYR A 5 -28.42 10.34 4.12
CA TYR A 5 -28.94 9.03 4.52
C TYR A 5 -28.73 7.96 3.44
N VAL A 6 -28.76 6.70 3.86
CA VAL A 6 -28.82 5.51 3.01
C VAL A 6 -30.18 4.84 3.23
N GLU A 7 -30.88 4.50 2.16
CA GLU A 7 -32.11 3.73 2.24
C GLU A 7 -31.80 2.22 2.12
N LEU A 8 -32.31 1.45 3.06
CA LEU A 8 -32.15 0.01 3.15
C LEU A 8 -33.52 -0.65 2.97
N ARG A 9 -33.66 -1.50 1.95
CA ARG A 9 -34.85 -2.33 1.79
C ARG A 9 -34.77 -3.53 2.71
N THR A 10 -35.73 -3.66 3.61
CA THR A 10 -35.90 -4.85 4.47
C THR A 10 -37.19 -5.59 4.12
N HIS A 11 -37.37 -6.78 4.68
CA HIS A 11 -38.62 -7.54 4.57
C HIS A 11 -39.84 -6.78 5.13
N ARG A 12 -39.63 -5.74 5.96
CA ARG A 12 -40.70 -4.90 6.54
C ARG A 12 -40.85 -3.55 5.84
N GLY A 13 -40.13 -3.31 4.75
CA GLY A 13 -40.12 -2.04 4.03
C GLY A 13 -38.79 -1.31 4.08
N TRP A 14 -38.80 -0.06 3.65
CA TRP A 14 -37.61 0.78 3.55
C TRP A 14 -37.27 1.43 4.89
N ILE A 15 -35.99 1.35 5.27
CA ILE A 15 -35.44 2.00 6.47
C ILE A 15 -34.42 3.04 6.02
N ARG A 16 -34.51 4.25 6.58
CA ARG A 16 -33.52 5.31 6.38
C ARG A 16 -32.47 5.28 7.48
N ILE A 17 -31.22 5.14 7.09
CA ILE A 17 -30.08 5.21 8.01
C ILE A 17 -29.34 6.51 7.75
N VAL A 18 -29.51 7.46 8.68
CA VAL A 18 -28.80 8.74 8.63
C VAL A 18 -27.34 8.52 9.04
N TYR A 19 -26.42 9.01 8.21
CA TYR A 19 -25.00 8.99 8.54
C TYR A 19 -24.50 10.41 8.82
N ARG A 20 -23.53 10.54 9.72
CA ARG A 20 -22.88 11.84 9.93
C ARG A 20 -22.03 12.20 8.72
N SER A 21 -22.14 13.45 8.28
CA SER A 21 -21.28 13.98 7.23
C SER A 21 -19.81 13.73 7.56
N ASN A 22 -19.11 13.05 6.65
CA ASN A 22 -17.71 12.73 6.76
C ASN A 22 -16.98 13.25 5.51
N ARG A 23 -15.94 14.07 5.70
CA ARG A 23 -15.17 14.68 4.60
C ARG A 23 -14.66 13.66 3.58
N GLN A 24 -14.29 12.46 4.02
CA GLN A 24 -13.78 11.41 3.14
C GLN A 24 -14.91 10.80 2.30
N LEU A 25 -16.08 10.54 2.91
CA LEU A 25 -17.25 10.02 2.17
C LEU A 25 -17.72 11.03 1.12
N HIS A 26 -17.82 12.31 1.50
CA HIS A 26 -18.12 13.39 0.55
C HIS A 26 -17.12 13.40 -0.62
N ARG A 27 -15.81 13.35 -0.34
CA ARG A 27 -14.79 13.33 -1.40
C ARG A 27 -15.04 12.21 -2.41
N TYR A 28 -15.35 10.99 -1.95
CA TYR A 28 -15.60 9.89 -2.87
C TYR A 28 -16.87 10.10 -3.70
N LEU A 29 -18.00 10.42 -3.07
CA LEU A 29 -19.28 10.61 -3.77
C LEU A 29 -19.21 11.72 -4.84
N TYR A 30 -18.49 12.81 -4.57
CA TYR A 30 -18.29 13.91 -5.53
C TYR A 30 -17.14 13.70 -6.52
N SER A 31 -16.37 12.61 -6.42
CA SER A 31 -15.25 12.28 -7.34
C SER A 31 -15.60 11.18 -8.34
N GLY A 32 -16.89 11.00 -8.63
CA GLY A 32 -17.41 10.00 -9.58
C GLY A 32 -17.47 8.57 -9.02
N TRP A 33 -17.29 8.38 -7.71
CA TRP A 33 -17.54 7.08 -7.08
C TRP A 33 -19.03 6.94 -6.77
N ARG A 34 -19.61 5.80 -7.13
CA ARG A 34 -21.01 5.45 -6.91
C ARG A 34 -21.10 4.36 -5.85
N PRO A 35 -22.11 4.39 -4.96
CA PRO A 35 -22.42 3.26 -4.11
C PRO A 35 -22.69 2.00 -4.94
N SER A 36 -22.05 0.90 -4.57
CA SER A 36 -22.41 -0.42 -5.07
C SER A 36 -23.81 -0.80 -4.57
N SER A 37 -24.49 -1.67 -5.31
CA SER A 37 -25.70 -2.35 -4.85
C SER A 37 -25.45 -3.28 -3.66
N GLU A 38 -24.19 -3.68 -3.43
CA GLU A 38 -23.81 -4.55 -2.31
C GLU A 38 -23.56 -3.75 -1.03
N LEU A 39 -24.47 -3.91 -0.06
CA LEU A 39 -24.30 -3.44 1.30
C LEU A 39 -24.06 -4.62 2.24
N ARG A 40 -22.98 -4.58 3.04
CA ARG A 40 -22.76 -5.60 4.08
C ARG A 40 -23.05 -5.02 5.45
N LEU A 41 -23.84 -5.74 6.24
CA LEU A 41 -24.19 -5.39 7.61
C LEU A 41 -23.51 -6.39 8.55
N LYS A 42 -22.91 -5.89 9.63
CA LYS A 42 -22.32 -6.73 10.68
C LYS A 42 -22.72 -6.22 12.05
N ILE A 43 -23.24 -7.11 12.88
CA ILE A 43 -23.50 -6.82 14.29
C ILE A 43 -22.20 -7.09 15.07
N ALA A 44 -21.69 -6.08 15.78
CA ALA A 44 -20.51 -6.19 16.62
C ALA A 44 -20.68 -5.35 17.88
N GLY A 45 -20.68 -6.00 19.05
CA GLY A 45 -20.74 -5.32 20.35
C GLY A 45 -21.98 -4.43 20.54
N GLY A 46 -23.16 -4.93 20.14
CA GLY A 46 -24.42 -4.17 20.23
C GLY A 46 -24.57 -3.04 19.20
N ARG A 47 -23.63 -2.89 18.27
CA ARG A 47 -23.68 -1.90 17.18
C ARG A 47 -23.85 -2.59 15.84
N ILE A 48 -24.51 -1.90 14.90
CA ILE A 48 -24.59 -2.31 13.50
C ILE A 48 -23.49 -1.56 12.73
N LEU A 49 -22.54 -2.29 12.17
CA LEU A 49 -21.54 -1.79 11.24
C LEU A 49 -22.08 -1.95 9.82
N ILE A 50 -22.02 -0.86 9.06
CA ILE A 50 -22.45 -0.81 7.67
C ILE A 50 -21.21 -0.63 6.80
N TYR A 51 -20.93 -1.63 5.97
CA TYR A 51 -19.88 -1.54 4.96
C TYR A 51 -20.48 -1.04 3.67
N LEU A 52 -20.15 0.20 3.33
CA LEU A 52 -20.51 0.80 2.07
C LEU A 52 -19.40 0.57 1.06
N THR A 53 -19.67 -0.23 0.04
CA THR A 53 -18.77 -0.42 -1.09
C THR A 53 -19.03 0.69 -2.10
N LEU A 54 -17.97 1.37 -2.55
CA LEU A 54 -18.04 2.38 -3.60
C LEU A 54 -17.31 1.86 -4.84
N THR A 55 -17.95 1.96 -6.01
CA THR A 55 -17.40 1.59 -7.32
C THR A 55 -17.22 2.84 -8.18
N LYS A 56 -16.21 2.85 -9.04
CA LYS A 56 -16.00 3.90 -10.03
C LYS A 56 -15.65 3.24 -11.34
N GLU A 57 -16.44 3.51 -12.36
CA GLU A 57 -16.12 3.15 -13.73
C GLU A 57 -15.22 4.22 -14.32
N PHE A 58 -14.19 3.79 -15.04
CA PHE A 58 -13.28 4.66 -15.77
C PHE A 58 -12.85 3.93 -17.04
N GLU A 59 -12.84 4.66 -18.15
CA GLU A 59 -12.25 4.16 -19.38
C GLU A 59 -10.72 4.23 -19.25
N VAL A 60 -10.04 3.14 -19.58
CA VAL A 60 -8.59 3.08 -19.60
C VAL A 60 -8.15 3.15 -21.05
N SER A 61 -7.89 4.35 -21.55
CA SER A 61 -7.12 4.52 -22.78
C SER A 61 -5.65 4.56 -22.41
N TYR A 62 -4.88 3.55 -22.77
CA TYR A 62 -3.42 3.65 -22.82
C TYR A 62 -2.97 3.04 -24.13
N ASN A 63 -1.90 3.58 -24.73
CA ASN A 63 -1.27 2.91 -25.85
C ASN A 63 -0.61 1.61 -25.32
N PRO A 64 -1.03 0.41 -25.76
CA PRO A 64 -0.46 -0.84 -25.26
C PRO A 64 1.04 -0.99 -25.58
N ASP A 65 1.57 -0.17 -26.50
CA ASP A 65 3.00 -0.12 -26.84
C ASP A 65 3.81 0.79 -25.91
N ASN A 66 3.14 1.52 -25.02
CA ASN A 66 3.73 2.37 -24.00
C ASN A 66 3.66 1.69 -22.63
N ALA A 67 4.82 1.45 -22.03
CA ALA A 67 4.91 0.79 -20.73
C ALA A 67 6.01 1.38 -19.87
N VAL A 68 5.80 1.37 -18.56
CA VAL A 68 6.85 1.64 -17.56
C VAL A 68 7.13 0.34 -16.84
N SER A 69 8.32 -0.23 -17.04
CA SER A 69 8.77 -1.37 -16.25
C SER A 69 9.40 -0.88 -14.95
N VAL A 70 8.96 -1.44 -13.82
CA VAL A 70 9.45 -1.10 -12.48
C VAL A 70 10.29 -2.24 -11.92
N ASP A 71 11.55 -1.97 -11.62
CA ASP A 71 12.43 -2.84 -10.86
C ASP A 71 12.66 -2.29 -9.44
N ILE A 72 12.42 -3.11 -8.42
CA ILE A 72 12.47 -2.70 -7.02
C ILE A 72 13.63 -3.42 -6.32
N ASN A 73 14.55 -2.63 -5.78
CA ASN A 73 15.68 -3.10 -4.99
C ASN A 73 15.63 -2.55 -3.55
N GLU A 74 16.49 -3.03 -2.66
CA GLU A 74 16.52 -2.66 -1.23
C GLU A 74 16.70 -1.16 -0.99
N ASN A 75 17.45 -0.49 -1.88
CA ASN A 75 17.85 0.89 -1.71
C ASN A 75 17.41 1.80 -2.85
N ASN A 76 16.88 1.25 -3.94
CA ASN A 76 16.41 2.04 -5.06
C ASN A 76 15.26 1.37 -5.81
N VAL A 77 14.52 2.18 -6.56
CA VAL A 77 13.55 1.73 -7.56
C VAL A 77 14.00 2.29 -8.89
N THR A 78 14.12 1.42 -9.89
CA THR A 78 14.47 1.79 -11.27
C THR A 78 13.22 1.68 -12.13
N LEU A 79 12.99 2.69 -12.95
CA LEU A 79 11.88 2.76 -13.89
C LEU A 79 12.47 2.89 -15.28
N ALA A 80 12.07 2.02 -16.21
CA ALA A 80 12.38 2.17 -17.62
C ALA A 80 11.07 2.46 -18.36
N VAL A 81 11.02 3.63 -18.99
CA VAL A 81 9.89 4.09 -19.79
C VAL A 81 10.12 3.62 -21.23
N PHE A 82 9.15 2.90 -21.77
CA PHE A 82 9.11 2.46 -23.15
C PHE A 82 7.98 3.19 -23.87
N ILE A 83 8.29 3.81 -25.00
CA ILE A 83 7.33 4.45 -25.90
C ILE A 83 7.43 3.77 -27.25
N ASN A 84 6.30 3.33 -27.80
CA ASN A 84 6.27 2.56 -29.06
C ASN A 84 7.27 1.38 -29.03
N ARG A 85 7.31 0.65 -27.90
CA ARG A 85 8.22 -0.49 -27.64
C ARG A 85 9.72 -0.16 -27.66
N ARG A 86 10.11 1.11 -27.65
CA ARG A 86 11.52 1.56 -27.58
C ARG A 86 11.79 2.20 -26.24
N LEU A 87 12.95 1.89 -25.65
CA LEU A 87 13.39 2.56 -24.43
C LEU A 87 13.52 4.07 -24.69
N TYR A 88 12.79 4.84 -23.90
CA TYR A 88 12.74 6.30 -24.00
C TYR A 88 13.56 6.95 -22.88
N GLU A 89 13.33 6.55 -21.63
CA GLU A 89 13.98 7.17 -20.48
C GLU A 89 14.13 6.19 -19.31
N ILE A 90 15.14 6.39 -18.48
CA ILE A 90 15.37 5.63 -17.25
C ILE A 90 15.37 6.59 -16.06
N TYR A 91 14.56 6.27 -15.05
CA TYR A 91 14.56 6.94 -13.76
C TYR A 91 15.12 6.02 -12.68
N ARG A 92 15.85 6.59 -11.74
CA ARG A 92 16.30 5.89 -10.54
C ARG A 92 15.95 6.69 -9.30
N ILE A 93 15.17 6.08 -8.42
CA ILE A 93 14.69 6.68 -7.17
C ILE A 93 15.44 6.00 -6.03
N GLU A 94 16.26 6.75 -5.31
CA GLU A 94 16.93 6.24 -4.11
C GLU A 94 15.96 6.22 -2.92
N THR A 95 15.69 5.03 -2.39
CA THR A 95 14.75 4.79 -1.28
C THR A 95 15.47 4.60 0.05
N ASN A 96 16.71 4.08 0.03
CA ASN A 96 17.51 3.78 1.22
C ASN A 96 16.80 2.92 2.29
N ILE A 97 15.79 2.11 1.91
CA ILE A 97 15.02 1.28 2.84
C ILE A 97 15.92 0.26 3.56
N GLY A 98 16.94 -0.27 2.87
CA GLY A 98 17.94 -1.16 3.47
C GLY A 98 18.70 -0.54 4.64
N ARG A 99 19.03 0.75 4.55
CA ARG A 99 19.69 1.46 5.66
C ARG A 99 18.79 1.55 6.89
N ILE A 100 17.48 1.71 6.70
CA ILE A 100 16.50 1.73 7.80
C ILE A 100 16.47 0.36 8.50
N PHE A 101 16.51 -0.73 7.72
CA PHE A 101 16.56 -2.08 8.26
C PHE A 101 17.81 -2.32 9.12
N ILE A 102 19.00 -1.96 8.60
CA ILE A 102 20.27 -2.11 9.33
C ILE A 102 20.24 -1.27 10.62
N ALA A 103 19.88 0.01 10.50
CA ALA A 103 19.81 0.90 11.65
C ALA A 103 18.81 0.42 12.71
N TYR A 104 17.68 -0.18 12.30
CA TYR A 104 16.72 -0.77 13.23
C TYR A 104 17.29 -1.99 13.94
N SER A 105 17.92 -2.91 13.19
CA SER A 105 18.52 -4.13 13.77
C SER A 105 19.53 -3.79 14.86
N GLU A 106 20.43 -2.84 14.58
CA GLU A 106 21.45 -2.38 15.52
C GLU A 106 20.85 -1.67 16.75
N ARG A 107 19.83 -0.82 16.56
CA ARG A 107 19.14 -0.15 17.68
C ARG A 107 18.37 -1.16 18.53
N ARG A 108 17.70 -2.13 17.90
CA ARG A 108 16.97 -3.19 18.60
C ARG A 108 17.94 -4.03 19.43
N ARG A 109 19.06 -4.45 18.85
CA ARG A 109 20.11 -5.20 19.56
C ARG A 109 20.59 -4.46 20.80
N ARG A 110 20.91 -3.17 20.69
CA ARG A 110 21.32 -2.34 21.84
C ARG A 110 20.26 -2.21 22.91
N ILE A 111 19.00 -2.03 22.53
CA ILE A 111 17.88 -1.92 23.49
C ILE A 111 17.63 -3.24 24.22
N THR A 112 17.80 -4.37 23.54
CA THR A 112 17.50 -5.71 24.08
C THR A 112 18.72 -6.47 24.56
N MET A 113 19.89 -5.83 24.67
CA MET A 113 21.14 -6.49 25.03
C MET A 113 21.05 -7.11 26.43
N ASP A 114 20.56 -6.34 27.40
CA ASP A 114 20.38 -6.78 28.80
C ASP A 114 18.89 -6.86 29.18
N ARG A 115 17.99 -6.78 28.20
CA ARG A 115 16.55 -6.65 28.45
C ARG A 115 15.73 -7.49 27.49
N SER A 116 14.76 -8.21 28.04
CA SER A 116 13.76 -8.89 27.23
C SER A 116 12.92 -7.89 26.45
N THR A 117 12.46 -8.26 25.26
CA THR A 117 11.45 -7.51 24.50
C THR A 117 10.11 -7.40 25.23
N ARG A 118 9.90 -8.23 26.27
CA ARG A 118 8.73 -8.15 27.17
C ARG A 118 8.89 -7.10 28.26
N ASP A 119 10.10 -6.58 28.49
CA ASP A 119 10.33 -5.51 29.44
C ASP A 119 9.61 -4.21 29.03
N ARG A 120 9.07 -3.48 30.00
CA ARG A 120 8.28 -2.26 29.75
C ARG A 120 9.13 -1.16 29.11
N VAL A 121 10.36 -0.99 29.57
CA VAL A 121 11.27 0.06 29.09
C VAL A 121 11.76 -0.27 27.69
N ALA A 122 12.19 -1.52 27.46
CA ALA A 122 12.58 -1.99 26.13
C ALA A 122 11.44 -1.86 25.11
N ARG A 123 10.22 -2.27 25.46
CA ARG A 123 9.04 -2.15 24.60
C ARG A 123 8.74 -0.69 24.23
N LYS A 124 8.82 0.23 25.21
CA LYS A 124 8.57 1.67 24.97
C LYS A 124 9.65 2.26 24.05
N ALA A 125 10.91 1.89 24.23
CA ALA A 125 12.01 2.32 23.37
C ALA A 125 11.87 1.78 21.93
N LEU A 126 11.52 0.50 21.78
CA LEU A 126 11.27 -0.12 20.46
C LEU A 126 10.11 0.54 19.72
N ARG A 127 9.00 0.88 20.40
CA ARG A 127 7.87 1.60 19.79
C ARG A 127 8.28 2.96 19.23
N LYS A 128 9.17 3.70 19.91
CA LYS A 128 9.67 4.99 19.45
C LYS A 128 10.50 4.90 18.17
N LEU A 129 11.00 3.71 17.80
CA LEU A 129 11.75 3.55 16.56
C LEU A 129 10.85 3.72 15.33
N ARG A 130 9.52 3.50 15.38
CA ARG A 130 8.61 3.76 14.24
C ARG A 130 9.11 3.20 12.90
N GLU A 131 9.73 2.03 12.90
CA GLU A 131 10.38 1.47 11.70
C GLU A 131 9.36 1.24 10.58
N ARG A 132 8.23 0.63 10.93
CA ARG A 132 7.14 0.33 10.01
C ARG A 132 6.63 1.60 9.32
N GLU A 133 6.30 2.62 10.10
CA GLU A 133 5.77 3.89 9.58
C GLU A 133 6.75 4.58 8.64
N ARG A 134 8.06 4.55 8.97
CA ARG A 134 9.11 5.14 8.11
C ARG A 134 9.24 4.40 6.78
N LYS A 135 9.11 3.06 6.78
CA LYS A 135 9.12 2.27 5.54
C LYS A 135 7.87 2.52 4.71
N GLU A 136 6.70 2.55 5.33
CA GLU A 136 5.43 2.83 4.66
C GLU A 136 5.45 4.22 3.99
N ASP A 137 5.94 5.25 4.68
CA ASP A 137 6.08 6.60 4.11
C ASP A 137 6.95 6.64 2.84
N ILE A 138 8.09 5.94 2.85
CA ILE A 138 8.97 5.85 1.66
C ILE A 138 8.28 5.10 0.53
N ILE A 139 7.59 3.99 0.83
CA ILE A 139 6.83 3.22 -0.17
C ILE A 139 5.76 4.10 -0.80
N TYR A 140 4.97 4.84 -0.01
CA TYR A 140 3.93 5.73 -0.53
C TYR A 140 4.49 6.85 -1.40
N LYS A 141 5.57 7.49 -0.97
CA LYS A 141 6.26 8.52 -1.77
C LYS A 141 6.79 7.96 -3.08
N THR A 142 7.40 6.78 -3.04
CA THR A 142 7.93 6.14 -4.25
C THR A 142 6.80 5.76 -5.20
N ALA A 143 5.73 5.16 -4.69
CA ALA A 143 4.55 4.81 -5.50
C ALA A 143 3.92 6.06 -6.15
N LYS A 144 3.90 7.20 -5.44
CA LYS A 144 3.41 8.46 -5.99
C LYS A 144 4.25 8.94 -7.17
N ILE A 145 5.57 8.86 -7.07
CA ILE A 145 6.49 9.23 -8.17
C ILE A 145 6.27 8.30 -9.38
N VAL A 146 6.12 6.99 -9.15
CA VAL A 146 5.81 6.02 -10.23
C VAL A 146 4.49 6.36 -10.92
N GLU A 147 3.46 6.66 -10.14
CA GLU A 147 2.14 7.07 -10.66
C GLU A 147 2.25 8.33 -11.54
N GLU A 148 3.01 9.33 -11.09
CA GLU A 148 3.22 10.59 -11.83
C GLU A 148 3.96 10.37 -13.14
N ILE A 149 5.00 9.52 -13.15
CA ILE A 149 5.73 9.16 -14.37
C ILE A 149 4.81 8.41 -15.33
N ALA A 150 4.04 7.43 -14.85
CA ALA A 150 3.14 6.65 -15.69
C ALA A 150 2.06 7.51 -16.34
N LYS A 151 1.51 8.49 -15.60
CA LYS A 151 0.53 9.46 -16.11
C LYS A 151 1.13 10.42 -17.13
N ARG A 152 2.36 10.89 -16.89
CA ARG A 152 3.05 11.81 -17.82
C ARG A 152 3.21 11.22 -19.21
N TYR A 153 3.48 9.92 -19.28
CA TYR A 153 3.78 9.22 -20.53
C TYR A 153 2.61 8.40 -21.10
N ASP A 154 1.44 8.45 -20.46
CA ASP A 154 0.27 7.63 -20.82
C ASP A 154 0.62 6.14 -21.01
N THR A 155 1.30 5.59 -20.00
CA THR A 155 1.85 4.22 -20.05
C THR A 155 1.15 3.30 -19.06
N ALA A 156 1.06 2.02 -19.39
CA ALA A 156 0.78 0.99 -18.40
C ALA A 156 1.99 0.74 -17.49
N VAL A 157 1.75 0.48 -16.21
CA VAL A 157 2.82 0.11 -15.26
C VAL A 157 2.96 -1.41 -15.21
N VAL A 158 4.16 -1.91 -15.50
CA VAL A 158 4.51 -3.32 -15.45
C VAL A 158 5.48 -3.54 -14.29
N VAL A 159 5.10 -4.41 -13.35
CA VAL A 159 5.92 -4.75 -12.18
C VAL A 159 6.17 -6.25 -12.19
N GLY A 160 7.43 -6.67 -11.97
CA GLY A 160 7.77 -8.08 -11.88
C GLY A 160 7.12 -8.76 -10.67
N ASP A 161 6.81 -10.06 -10.79
CA ASP A 161 6.30 -10.86 -9.66
C ASP A 161 7.41 -11.08 -8.61
N ALA A 162 7.44 -10.17 -7.64
CA ALA A 162 8.44 -10.19 -6.58
C ALA A 162 8.35 -11.41 -5.66
N ARG A 163 7.21 -12.10 -5.57
CA ARG A 163 7.06 -13.26 -4.68
C ARG A 163 7.93 -14.43 -5.14
N ARG A 164 7.94 -14.71 -6.45
CA ARG A 164 8.79 -15.74 -7.06
C ARG A 164 10.27 -15.40 -6.99
N GLY A 165 10.62 -14.13 -7.19
CA GLY A 165 12.00 -13.66 -7.03
C GLY A 165 12.49 -13.84 -5.59
N LYS A 166 11.67 -13.43 -4.62
CA LYS A 166 11.96 -13.49 -3.19
C LYS A 166 12.16 -14.92 -2.69
N SER A 167 11.31 -15.87 -3.09
CA SER A 167 11.43 -17.27 -2.67
C SER A 167 12.71 -17.91 -3.21
N ARG A 168 13.05 -17.66 -4.48
CA ARG A 168 14.27 -18.16 -5.13
C ARG A 168 15.56 -17.55 -4.53
N MET A 169 15.54 -16.27 -4.16
CA MET A 169 16.68 -15.68 -3.46
C MET A 169 16.83 -16.23 -2.04
N ALA A 170 15.72 -16.42 -1.33
CA ALA A 170 15.72 -16.92 0.04
C ALA A 170 16.23 -18.38 0.14
N SER A 171 15.90 -19.24 -0.83
CA SER A 171 16.33 -20.66 -0.82
C SER A 171 17.85 -20.80 -0.80
N ASN A 172 18.56 -19.94 -1.54
CA ASN A 172 20.02 -19.99 -1.72
C ASN A 172 20.79 -19.07 -0.75
N ALA A 173 20.07 -18.30 0.09
CA ALA A 173 20.69 -17.32 0.97
C ALA A 173 21.12 -17.90 2.33
N ARG A 174 22.27 -17.44 2.84
CA ARG A 174 22.71 -17.67 4.23
C ARG A 174 21.67 -17.11 5.22
N LYS A 175 21.63 -17.63 6.45
CA LYS A 175 20.63 -17.29 7.50
C LYS A 175 20.39 -15.78 7.66
N ASN A 176 21.45 -14.98 7.72
CA ASN A 176 21.37 -13.52 7.90
C ASN A 176 20.76 -12.82 6.68
N LEU A 177 21.14 -13.24 5.48
CA LEU A 177 20.61 -12.69 4.23
C LEU A 177 19.15 -13.14 4.00
N ARG A 178 18.83 -14.40 4.31
CA ARG A 178 17.48 -14.95 4.25
C ARG A 178 16.52 -14.18 5.16
N HIS A 179 16.92 -13.90 6.40
CA HIS A 179 16.14 -13.08 7.31
C HIS A 179 15.85 -11.68 6.73
N ARG A 180 16.85 -11.04 6.10
CA ARG A 180 16.68 -9.74 5.43
C ARG A 180 15.71 -9.82 4.25
N ILE A 181 15.86 -10.83 3.38
CA ILE A 181 14.98 -11.06 2.23
C ILE A 181 13.53 -11.22 2.69
N HIS A 182 13.26 -12.02 3.73
CA HIS A 182 11.89 -12.18 4.25
C HIS A 182 11.29 -10.86 4.76
N GLN A 183 12.11 -9.97 5.31
CA GLN A 183 11.72 -8.66 5.83
C GLN A 183 11.57 -7.59 4.74
N TRP A 184 11.92 -7.89 3.48
CA TRP A 184 11.63 -6.98 2.36
C TRP A 184 10.13 -6.94 2.11
N CYS A 185 9.58 -5.72 2.13
CA CYS A 185 8.17 -5.42 1.84
C CYS A 185 7.89 -5.44 0.34
N VAL A 186 8.07 -6.59 -0.30
CA VAL A 186 7.54 -6.84 -1.64
C VAL A 186 6.54 -7.97 -1.48
N SER A 187 5.26 -7.58 -1.51
CA SER A 187 4.03 -8.39 -1.42
C SER A 187 4.09 -9.68 -0.57
N ASN A 188 3.38 -9.68 0.58
CA ASN A 188 3.00 -10.91 1.26
C ASN A 188 1.90 -11.63 0.49
#